data_AF-A0A017TEH1-F1
#
_entry.id   AF-A0A017TEH1-F1
#
_cell.length_a   1.000
_cell.length_b   1.000
_cell.length_c   1.000
_cell.angle_alpha   90.00
_cell.angle_beta   90.00
_cell.angle_gamma   90.00
#
_symmetry.space_group_name_H-M   'P 1'
#
loop_
_entity.id
_entity.type
_entity.pdbx_description
1 polymer ?
#
loop_
_entity_poly.entity_id
_entity_poly.type
_entity_poly.pdbx_seq_one_letter_code
_entity_poly.pdbx_strand_id
1 'polypeptide(L)'
;MIPSHARSALRLRPRFRVAAVILATAMLAGCVGSDAEGDGGGDGDGPPTDEVCGLSASVSGAYTATGDFNYCTGFYLQEDTLSVTFGAAGSEWDISFDIGPVTPGQTATGVPTIVQVSLTGDKFGTSWETEEGSCTVDLTRFDEAEDEFFGPGYDVAGEGRCSGPAKPTGTDQAEGDVTITPFELFFYTPE
;
A
#
# COMPACT_ATOMS: atom_id res chain seq x y z
N MET A 1 -29.41 -57.92 -26.27
CA MET A 1 -29.17 -57.59 -24.83
C MET A 1 -29.01 -56.08 -24.73
N ILE A 2 -29.76 -55.49 -23.81
CA ILE A 2 -30.10 -54.07 -23.65
C ILE A 2 -28.93 -53.30 -22.97
N PRO A 3 -28.78 -51.98 -23.22
CA PRO A 3 -27.57 -51.20 -22.95
C PRO A 3 -27.60 -50.51 -21.58
N SER A 4 -26.46 -50.02 -21.07
CA SER A 4 -26.46 -49.12 -19.91
C SER A 4 -25.34 -48.08 -19.95
N HIS A 5 -25.80 -46.84 -20.12
CA HIS A 5 -25.18 -45.57 -19.80
C HIS A 5 -24.32 -45.55 -18.53
N ALA A 6 -23.17 -44.89 -18.59
CA ALA A 6 -22.56 -44.24 -17.42
C ALA A 6 -22.75 -42.72 -17.58
N ARG A 7 -23.42 -42.14 -16.60
CA ARG A 7 -23.87 -40.76 -16.50
C ARG A 7 -22.79 -39.85 -15.88
N SER A 8 -22.77 -38.62 -16.37
CA SER A 8 -22.43 -37.33 -15.76
C SER A 8 -21.87 -37.27 -14.33
N ALA A 9 -20.87 -36.40 -14.17
CA ALA A 9 -20.85 -35.40 -13.10
C ALA A 9 -20.01 -34.17 -13.50
N LEU A 10 -20.65 -33.21 -14.19
CA LEU A 10 -20.14 -31.84 -14.32
C LEU A 10 -20.26 -31.18 -12.93
N ARG A 11 -19.14 -30.88 -12.27
CA ARG A 11 -19.15 -30.09 -11.03
C ARG A 11 -19.20 -28.60 -11.38
N LEU A 12 -20.39 -28.02 -11.26
CA LEU A 12 -20.62 -26.58 -11.29
C LEU A 12 -19.93 -25.93 -10.08
N ARG A 13 -19.06 -24.95 -10.33
CA ARG A 13 -18.48 -24.09 -9.29
C ARG A 13 -19.56 -23.15 -8.75
N PRO A 14 -19.67 -22.96 -7.42
CA PRO A 14 -20.57 -21.96 -6.85
C PRO A 14 -20.06 -20.54 -7.19
N ARG A 15 -20.95 -19.75 -7.81
CA ARG A 15 -20.77 -18.31 -7.99
C ARG A 15 -21.06 -17.63 -6.64
N PHE A 16 -20.02 -17.21 -5.94
CA PHE A 16 -20.17 -16.30 -4.81
C PHE A 16 -20.53 -14.92 -5.35
N ARG A 17 -21.73 -14.46 -4.98
CA ARG A 17 -22.17 -13.08 -5.17
C ARG A 17 -21.59 -12.27 -4.02
N VAL A 18 -20.58 -11.44 -4.29
CA VAL A 18 -20.11 -10.45 -3.33
C VAL A 18 -21.16 -9.35 -3.25
N ALA A 19 -21.81 -9.23 -2.10
CA ALA A 19 -22.72 -8.13 -1.80
C ALA A 19 -21.88 -6.91 -1.43
N ALA A 20 -22.02 -5.83 -2.19
CA ALA A 20 -21.46 -4.53 -1.87
C ALA A 20 -22.18 -3.97 -0.63
N VAL A 21 -21.46 -3.82 0.48
CA VAL A 21 -21.91 -3.06 1.64
C VAL A 21 -21.36 -1.64 1.47
N ILE A 22 -22.24 -0.72 1.06
CA ILE A 22 -21.96 0.72 1.05
C ILE A 22 -22.25 1.21 2.47
N LEU A 23 -21.21 1.46 3.26
CA LEU A 23 -21.33 2.23 4.50
C LEU A 23 -21.04 3.69 4.18
N ALA A 24 -22.10 4.51 4.20
CA ALA A 24 -22.00 5.95 4.12
C ALA A 24 -21.78 6.50 5.55
N THR A 25 -20.56 6.93 5.85
CA THR A 25 -20.26 7.69 7.07
C THR A 25 -20.41 9.18 6.78
N ALA A 26 -21.54 9.73 7.23
CA ALA A 26 -21.69 11.17 7.40
C ALA A 26 -20.87 11.59 8.63
N MET A 27 -19.87 12.44 8.44
CA MET A 27 -19.22 13.13 9.56
C MET A 27 -19.63 14.60 9.60
N LEU A 28 -20.11 14.96 10.78
CA LEU A 28 -20.69 16.22 11.18
C LEU A 28 -19.63 17.32 11.24
N ALA A 29 -19.97 18.47 10.65
CA ALA A 29 -19.32 19.73 10.95
C ALA A 29 -19.59 20.12 12.42
N GLY A 30 -18.53 20.17 13.22
CA GLY A 30 -18.54 20.71 14.57
C GLY A 30 -17.62 21.93 14.66
N CYS A 31 -18.18 23.13 14.51
CA CYS A 31 -17.55 24.35 14.98
C CYS A 31 -17.62 24.41 16.51
N VAL A 32 -16.47 24.38 17.19
CA VAL A 32 -16.33 24.86 18.56
C VAL A 32 -15.07 25.73 18.60
N GLY A 33 -15.27 27.03 18.83
CA GLY A 33 -14.20 27.93 19.21
C GLY A 33 -14.05 27.98 20.73
N SER A 34 -12.86 28.34 21.21
CA SER A 34 -12.60 29.19 22.38
C SER A 34 -11.11 29.50 22.47
N ASP A 35 -10.79 30.79 22.56
CA ASP A 35 -9.47 31.36 22.81
C ASP A 35 -8.90 30.96 24.18
N ALA A 36 -7.59 30.71 24.24
CA ALA A 36 -6.79 30.84 25.46
C ALA A 36 -5.33 31.15 25.11
N GLU A 37 -4.92 32.38 25.36
CA GLU A 37 -3.53 32.84 25.39
C GLU A 37 -2.78 32.17 26.56
N GLY A 38 -1.58 31.66 26.29
CA GLY A 38 -0.72 31.02 27.31
C GLY A 38 0.70 30.83 26.82
N ASP A 39 1.53 31.84 27.08
CA ASP A 39 2.98 31.91 26.92
C ASP A 39 3.69 30.88 27.82
N GLY A 40 4.66 30.14 27.28
CA GLY A 40 5.38 29.09 28.01
C GLY A 40 6.37 28.34 27.14
N GLY A 41 7.58 28.90 27.01
CA GLY A 41 8.67 28.36 26.22
C GLY A 41 9.10 26.93 26.58
N GLY A 42 9.61 26.26 25.55
CA GLY A 42 10.26 24.97 25.60
C GLY A 42 10.79 24.67 24.21
N ASP A 43 11.98 25.20 23.89
CA ASP A 43 12.78 24.78 22.75
C ASP A 43 13.20 23.31 22.97
N GLY A 44 12.30 22.40 22.63
CA GLY A 44 12.58 21.00 22.45
C GLY A 44 12.54 20.74 20.95
N ASP A 45 13.68 20.89 20.28
CA ASP A 45 13.92 20.38 18.92
C ASP A 45 13.90 18.83 18.95
N GLY A 46 12.73 18.26 19.23
CA GLY A 46 12.39 16.91 18.78
C GLY A 46 11.93 17.00 17.32
N PRO A 47 12.21 16.00 16.48
CA PRO A 47 11.61 15.95 15.15
C PRO A 47 10.08 16.05 15.30
N PRO A 48 9.39 16.82 14.44
CA PRO A 48 7.94 16.96 14.50
C PRO A 48 7.30 15.56 14.45
N THR A 49 6.45 15.27 15.42
CA THR A 49 5.74 14.00 15.62
C THR A 49 4.61 13.76 14.62
N ASP A 50 4.51 14.61 13.59
CA ASP A 50 3.22 14.93 12.97
C ASP A 50 3.07 14.40 11.54
N GLU A 51 4.15 13.87 10.92
CA GLU A 51 4.09 13.16 9.64
C GLU A 51 4.84 11.83 9.74
N VAL A 52 4.04 10.79 9.97
CA VAL A 52 4.48 9.47 10.42
C VAL A 52 4.59 8.47 9.25
N CYS A 53 4.77 8.99 8.04
CA CYS A 53 4.62 8.21 6.82
C CYS A 53 5.45 8.80 5.69
N GLY A 54 6.21 7.96 4.99
CA GLY A 54 6.89 8.39 3.80
C GLY A 54 7.67 7.29 3.12
N LEU A 55 7.88 7.55 1.84
CA LEU A 55 8.60 6.69 0.94
C LEU A 55 9.55 7.57 0.14
N SER A 56 10.85 7.34 0.34
CA SER A 56 11.87 7.88 -0.54
C SER A 56 12.01 6.92 -1.72
N ALA A 57 11.27 7.15 -2.79
CA ALA A 57 11.36 6.41 -4.05
C ALA A 57 11.26 7.36 -5.25
N SER A 58 11.93 7.02 -6.34
CA SER A 58 11.77 7.70 -7.63
C SER A 58 11.22 6.74 -8.67
N VAL A 59 10.21 7.21 -9.40
CA VAL A 59 9.56 6.48 -10.48
C VAL A 59 9.84 7.19 -11.80
N SER A 60 10.42 6.48 -12.77
CA SER A 60 10.86 7.04 -14.05
C SER A 60 10.67 6.06 -15.22
N GLY A 61 10.78 6.51 -16.47
CA GLY A 61 10.61 5.67 -17.66
C GLY A 61 9.55 6.21 -18.59
N ALA A 62 8.61 5.35 -19.02
CA ALA A 62 7.49 5.78 -19.86
C ALA A 62 6.63 6.88 -19.20
N TYR A 63 6.59 6.85 -17.87
CA TYR A 63 6.03 7.90 -17.03
C TYR A 63 7.02 8.23 -15.91
N THR A 64 7.02 9.49 -15.48
CA THR A 64 7.87 9.97 -14.39
C THR A 64 6.99 10.62 -13.35
N ALA A 65 7.04 10.12 -12.11
CA ALA A 65 6.41 10.81 -11.00
C ALA A 65 7.27 12.02 -10.62
N THR A 66 6.65 13.20 -10.52
CA THR A 66 7.32 14.44 -10.13
C THR A 66 6.86 14.82 -8.72
N GLY A 67 7.24 14.03 -7.73
CA GLY A 67 6.88 14.28 -6.33
C GLY A 67 7.31 13.14 -5.43
N ASP A 68 7.54 13.44 -4.16
CA ASP A 68 7.83 12.44 -3.13
C ASP A 68 6.53 11.77 -2.70
N PHE A 69 6.58 10.45 -2.50
CA PHE A 69 5.47 9.67 -1.97
C PHE A 69 5.44 9.83 -0.45
N ASN A 70 4.72 10.84 0.01
CA ASN A 70 4.85 11.38 1.37
C ASN A 70 3.59 11.23 2.23
N TYR A 71 2.57 10.52 1.77
CA TYR A 71 1.43 10.16 2.61
C TYR A 71 1.03 8.70 2.45
N CYS A 72 0.63 8.07 3.55
CA CYS A 72 0.09 6.73 3.55
C CYS A 72 -1.38 6.73 3.12
N THR A 73 -1.73 5.91 2.14
CA THR A 73 -3.12 5.77 1.66
C THR A 73 -3.81 4.50 2.15
N GLY A 74 -3.02 3.52 2.59
CA GLY A 74 -3.56 2.30 3.16
C GLY A 74 -2.48 1.34 3.61
N PHE A 75 -2.87 0.48 4.52
CA PHE A 75 -2.11 -0.70 4.88
C PHE A 75 -3.08 -1.82 5.24
N TYR A 76 -2.67 -3.07 5.03
CA TYR A 76 -3.34 -4.22 5.60
C TYR A 76 -2.40 -5.43 5.62
N LEU A 77 -2.61 -6.32 6.58
CA LEU A 77 -1.96 -7.63 6.64
C LEU A 77 -2.99 -8.70 6.27
N GLN A 78 -2.77 -9.39 5.15
CA GLN A 78 -3.57 -10.54 4.75
C GLN A 78 -2.70 -11.79 4.81
N GLU A 79 -3.05 -12.71 5.72
CA GLU A 79 -2.24 -13.91 6.00
C GLU A 79 -0.81 -13.52 6.42
N ASP A 80 0.17 -13.70 5.54
CA ASP A 80 1.58 -13.34 5.73
C ASP A 80 2.06 -12.28 4.73
N THR A 81 1.15 -11.59 4.03
CA THR A 81 1.51 -10.51 3.10
C THR A 81 1.04 -9.18 3.64
N LEU A 82 2.01 -8.30 3.89
CA LEU A 82 1.78 -6.91 4.28
C LEU A 82 1.70 -6.05 3.03
N SER A 83 0.56 -5.44 2.80
CA SER A 83 0.37 -4.45 1.76
C SER A 83 0.46 -3.06 2.38
N VAL A 84 1.32 -2.20 1.84
CA VAL A 84 1.43 -0.78 2.20
C VAL A 84 1.36 0.07 0.95
N THR A 85 0.58 1.16 0.99
CA THR A 85 0.42 2.08 -0.14
C THR A 85 0.71 3.50 0.27
N PHE A 86 1.48 4.18 -0.58
CA PHE A 86 1.85 5.58 -0.45
C PHE A 86 1.34 6.36 -1.65
N GLY A 87 0.86 7.57 -1.41
CA GLY A 87 0.54 8.53 -2.46
C GLY A 87 1.53 9.70 -2.47
N ALA A 88 1.60 10.42 -3.58
CA ALA A 88 2.45 11.60 -3.73
C ALA A 88 1.61 12.88 -3.75
N ALA A 89 1.82 13.78 -2.78
CA ALA A 89 0.94 14.92 -2.54
C ALA A 89 0.86 15.85 -3.77
N GLY A 90 -0.36 16.24 -4.15
CA GLY A 90 -0.60 17.08 -5.32
C GLY A 90 -0.38 16.38 -6.65
N SER A 91 -0.29 15.04 -6.66
CA SER A 91 -0.18 14.22 -7.86
C SER A 91 -1.29 13.16 -7.92
N GLU A 92 -1.42 12.49 -9.06
CA GLU A 92 -2.34 11.36 -9.26
C GLU A 92 -1.64 10.01 -9.09
N TRP A 93 -0.48 9.96 -8.43
CA TRP A 93 0.33 8.74 -8.31
C TRP A 93 0.19 8.08 -6.95
N ASP A 94 -0.06 6.78 -6.98
CA ASP A 94 0.08 5.88 -5.84
C ASP A 94 1.11 4.79 -6.15
N ILE A 95 1.82 4.35 -5.12
CA ILE A 95 2.73 3.22 -5.15
C ILE A 95 2.44 2.29 -3.98
N SER A 96 2.22 1.02 -4.30
CA SER A 96 1.90 -0.06 -3.35
C SER A 96 3.03 -1.07 -3.30
N PHE A 97 3.26 -1.64 -2.12
CA PHE A 97 4.21 -2.70 -1.87
C PHE A 97 3.48 -3.86 -1.21
N ASP A 98 3.50 -5.02 -1.84
CA ASP A 98 3.07 -6.27 -1.24
C ASP A 98 4.33 -7.02 -0.77
N ILE A 99 4.58 -6.98 0.54
CA ILE A 99 5.78 -7.49 1.20
C ILE A 99 5.42 -8.79 1.91
N GLY A 100 5.97 -9.91 1.46
CA GLY A 100 5.59 -11.22 1.98
C GLY A 100 6.55 -12.35 1.59
N PRO A 101 6.69 -13.40 2.42
CA PRO A 101 5.98 -13.63 3.68
C PRO A 101 6.55 -12.84 4.87
N VAL A 102 5.69 -12.35 5.76
CA VAL A 102 6.03 -11.57 6.95
C VAL A 102 5.19 -11.93 8.19
N THR A 103 5.72 -11.64 9.38
CA THR A 103 5.01 -11.79 10.67
C THR A 103 5.37 -10.64 11.60
N PRO A 104 4.42 -10.05 12.35
CA PRO A 104 4.73 -8.97 13.28
C PRO A 104 5.80 -9.35 14.32
N GLY A 105 6.61 -8.36 14.71
CA GLY A 105 7.80 -8.48 15.53
C GLY A 105 9.05 -8.97 14.78
N GLN A 106 8.98 -9.18 13.46
CA GLN A 106 10.13 -9.67 12.70
C GLN A 106 11.02 -8.54 12.17
N THR A 107 12.29 -8.89 11.99
CA THR A 107 13.22 -8.23 11.07
C THR A 107 13.69 -9.27 10.06
N ALA A 108 13.85 -8.87 8.81
CA ALA A 108 14.16 -9.81 7.73
C ALA A 108 14.93 -9.12 6.59
N THR A 109 15.75 -9.89 5.87
CA THR A 109 16.52 -9.40 4.72
C THR A 109 16.06 -10.16 3.48
N GLY A 110 15.89 -9.46 2.38
CA GLY A 110 15.53 -10.05 1.09
C GLY A 110 14.10 -10.58 1.05
N VAL A 111 13.17 -9.98 1.80
CA VAL A 111 11.76 -10.37 1.77
C VAL A 111 11.24 -10.10 0.35
N PRO A 112 10.64 -11.09 -0.33
CA PRO A 112 10.06 -10.87 -1.64
C PRO A 112 9.03 -9.73 -1.60
N THR A 113 9.03 -8.90 -2.63
CA THR A 113 8.12 -7.77 -2.71
C THR A 113 7.64 -7.58 -4.13
N ILE A 114 6.34 -7.36 -4.29
CA ILE A 114 5.75 -6.87 -5.54
C ILE A 114 5.48 -5.39 -5.35
N VAL A 115 5.94 -4.58 -6.30
CA VAL A 115 5.69 -3.13 -6.30
C VAL A 115 4.75 -2.81 -7.45
N GLN A 116 3.64 -2.15 -7.11
CA GLN A 116 2.68 -1.66 -8.07
C GLN A 116 2.69 -0.12 -8.05
N VAL A 117 2.73 0.49 -9.22
CA VAL A 117 2.56 1.94 -9.39
C VAL A 117 1.26 2.16 -10.15
N SER A 118 0.42 3.11 -9.72
CA SER A 118 -0.88 3.36 -10.33
C SER A 118 -1.20 4.85 -10.44
N LEU A 119 -2.06 5.19 -11.40
CA LEU A 119 -2.66 6.52 -11.53
C LEU A 119 -4.06 6.53 -10.89
N THR A 120 -4.21 7.19 -9.74
CA THR A 120 -5.47 7.22 -8.98
C THR A 120 -6.51 8.18 -9.53
N GLY A 121 -6.10 9.18 -10.31
CA GLY A 121 -6.98 10.17 -10.94
C GLY A 121 -7.56 9.73 -12.29
N ASP A 122 -7.05 8.63 -12.86
CA ASP A 122 -7.53 8.16 -14.14
C ASP A 122 -8.71 7.19 -14.00
N LYS A 123 -9.61 7.23 -14.97
CA LYS A 123 -10.79 6.35 -15.00
C LYS A 123 -10.49 4.96 -15.57
N PHE A 124 -9.22 4.69 -15.88
CA PHE A 124 -8.80 3.54 -16.65
C PHE A 124 -8.12 2.50 -15.77
N GLY A 125 -7.65 2.87 -14.58
CA GLY A 125 -6.87 2.00 -13.72
C GLY A 125 -5.48 1.75 -14.29
N THR A 126 -4.89 2.76 -14.94
CA THR A 126 -3.54 2.63 -15.49
C THR A 126 -2.58 2.30 -14.36
N SER A 127 -1.90 1.17 -14.50
CA SER A 127 -0.95 0.71 -13.49
C SER A 127 0.16 -0.13 -14.11
N TRP A 128 1.25 -0.23 -13.36
CA TRP A 128 2.43 -1.03 -13.67
C TRP A 128 2.77 -1.87 -12.46
N GLU A 129 3.22 -3.10 -12.68
CA GLU A 129 3.58 -4.03 -11.62
C GLU A 129 4.91 -4.70 -11.94
N THR A 130 5.75 -4.86 -10.92
CA THR A 130 7.00 -5.59 -11.02
C THR A 130 6.75 -7.09 -11.03
N GLU A 131 7.55 -7.87 -11.77
CA GLU A 131 7.44 -9.33 -11.77
C GLU A 131 7.72 -9.91 -10.37
N GLU A 132 7.06 -11.03 -10.04
CA GLU A 132 7.29 -11.72 -8.77
C GLU A 132 8.78 -12.05 -8.58
N GLY A 133 9.31 -11.75 -7.38
CA GLY A 133 10.72 -11.95 -7.04
C GLY A 133 11.69 -10.95 -7.68
N SER A 134 11.20 -9.96 -8.43
CA SER A 134 12.06 -8.92 -9.01
C SER A 134 12.42 -7.82 -8.02
N CYS A 135 11.63 -7.60 -6.96
CA CYS A 135 11.96 -6.69 -5.87
C CYS A 135 12.09 -7.42 -4.54
N THR A 136 12.92 -6.85 -3.66
CA THR A 136 13.09 -7.32 -2.29
C THR A 136 13.16 -6.16 -1.32
N VAL A 137 12.66 -6.37 -0.11
CA VAL A 137 12.78 -5.44 1.02
C VAL A 137 13.59 -6.07 2.15
N ASP A 138 14.49 -5.28 2.72
CA ASP A 138 15.20 -5.52 3.96
C ASP A 138 14.41 -4.79 5.07
N LEU A 139 13.58 -5.52 5.82
CA LEU A 139 12.76 -5.01 6.91
C LEU A 139 13.59 -4.83 8.19
N THR A 140 13.67 -3.58 8.64
CA THR A 140 14.31 -3.21 9.91
C THR A 140 13.30 -3.06 11.04
N ARG A 141 12.02 -2.89 10.71
CA ARG A 141 10.90 -2.89 11.66
C ARG A 141 9.63 -3.41 11.02
N PHE A 142 8.91 -4.26 11.76
CA PHE A 142 7.53 -4.63 11.47
C PHE A 142 6.86 -5.02 12.78
N ASP A 143 6.25 -4.07 13.48
CA ASP A 143 5.62 -4.27 14.79
C ASP A 143 4.11 -4.02 14.72
N GLU A 144 3.33 -4.73 15.54
CA GLU A 144 1.93 -4.35 15.80
C GLU A 144 1.91 -3.03 16.57
N ALA A 145 1.10 -2.09 16.10
CA ALA A 145 0.76 -0.86 16.81
C ALA A 145 -0.72 -0.94 17.26
N GLU A 146 -1.01 -0.48 18.48
CA GLU A 146 -2.40 -0.36 18.92
C GLU A 146 -3.02 0.87 18.25
N ASP A 147 -3.98 0.66 17.35
CA ASP A 147 -4.87 1.72 16.88
C ASP A 147 -6.26 1.47 17.47
N GLU A 148 -6.66 2.32 18.43
CA GLU A 148 -7.92 2.16 19.15
C GLU A 148 -9.17 2.31 18.26
N PHE A 149 -9.03 2.83 17.03
CA PHE A 149 -10.16 3.16 16.15
C PHE A 149 -10.24 2.33 14.86
N PHE A 150 -9.12 1.91 14.27
CA PHE A 150 -9.12 1.30 12.93
C PHE A 150 -8.72 -0.20 12.89
N GLY A 151 -8.24 -0.79 13.98
CA GLY A 151 -7.82 -2.20 14.04
C GLY A 151 -6.36 -2.35 14.47
N PRO A 152 -5.69 -3.51 14.23
CA PRO A 152 -4.25 -3.59 14.44
C PRO A 152 -3.55 -2.63 13.46
N GLY A 153 -2.95 -1.58 13.98
CA GLY A 153 -1.99 -0.76 13.26
C GLY A 153 -0.68 -1.53 13.09
N TYR A 154 0.18 -1.06 12.19
CA TYR A 154 1.53 -1.61 12.07
C TYR A 154 2.56 -0.50 11.90
N ASP A 155 3.70 -0.70 12.54
CA ASP A 155 4.90 0.12 12.34
C ASP A 155 5.86 -0.64 11.45
N VAL A 156 6.16 -0.08 10.28
CA VAL A 156 6.96 -0.70 9.23
C VAL A 156 8.11 0.21 8.86
N ALA A 157 9.32 -0.33 8.81
CA ALA A 157 10.47 0.36 8.26
C ALA A 157 11.36 -0.62 7.50
N GLY A 158 11.92 -0.17 6.39
CA GLY A 158 12.83 -0.98 5.60
C GLY A 158 13.34 -0.28 4.36
N GLU A 159 14.28 -0.94 3.70
CA GLU A 159 14.86 -0.48 2.44
C GLU A 159 14.63 -1.56 1.39
N GLY A 160 14.33 -1.16 0.16
CA GLY A 160 14.09 -2.10 -0.91
C GLY A 160 14.75 -1.72 -2.22
N ARG A 161 14.81 -2.73 -3.09
CA ARG A 161 15.42 -2.61 -4.40
C ARG A 161 14.72 -3.53 -5.38
N CYS A 162 14.58 -3.05 -6.61
CA CYS A 162 14.06 -3.80 -7.73
C CYS A 162 15.18 -4.10 -8.73
N SER A 163 15.21 -5.33 -9.24
CA SER A 163 16.17 -5.81 -10.24
C SER A 163 15.68 -5.65 -11.67
N GLY A 164 14.40 -5.33 -11.86
CA GLY A 164 13.77 -5.09 -13.15
C GLY A 164 12.67 -4.03 -13.06
N PRO A 165 12.19 -3.53 -14.22
CA PRO A 165 11.14 -2.54 -14.26
C PRO A 165 9.76 -3.15 -13.98
N ALA A 166 8.82 -2.28 -13.58
CA ALA A 166 7.40 -2.56 -13.57
C ALA A 166 6.82 -2.48 -14.99
N LYS A 167 5.94 -3.43 -15.32
CA LYS A 167 5.31 -3.55 -16.64
C LYS A 167 3.83 -3.19 -16.57
N PRO A 168 3.23 -2.66 -17.64
CA PRO A 168 1.81 -2.39 -17.73
C PRO A 168 0.91 -3.54 -17.26
N THR A 169 -0.10 -3.24 -16.43
CA THR A 169 -1.13 -4.20 -16.02
C THR A 169 -2.52 -3.73 -16.41
N GLY A 170 -3.42 -4.70 -16.61
CA GLY A 170 -4.87 -4.50 -16.63
C GLY A 170 -5.49 -3.79 -17.85
N THR A 171 -4.77 -2.90 -18.56
CA THR A 171 -5.35 -2.14 -19.68
C THR A 171 -4.35 -1.81 -20.79
N ASP A 172 -4.87 -1.58 -21.99
CA ASP A 172 -4.10 -1.10 -23.16
C ASP A 172 -3.67 0.39 -23.03
N GLN A 173 -3.95 1.06 -21.90
CA GLN A 173 -3.60 2.48 -21.69
C GLN A 173 -2.23 2.65 -21.01
N ALA A 174 -1.81 1.67 -20.21
CA ALA A 174 -0.45 1.64 -19.69
C ALA A 174 0.50 1.22 -20.82
N GLU A 175 1.32 2.16 -21.27
CA GLU A 175 2.35 1.91 -22.29
C GLU A 175 3.75 2.07 -21.71
N GLY A 176 4.65 1.19 -22.14
CA GLY A 176 6.05 1.21 -21.74
C GLY A 176 6.31 0.86 -20.28
N ASP A 177 7.57 0.56 -20.01
CA ASP A 177 8.04 0.11 -18.70
C ASP A 177 8.33 1.30 -17.78
N VAL A 178 8.17 1.08 -16.47
CA VAL A 178 8.46 2.04 -15.42
C VAL A 178 9.54 1.48 -14.50
N THR A 179 10.61 2.25 -14.29
CA THR A 179 11.71 1.92 -13.38
C THR A 179 11.48 2.56 -12.03
N ILE A 180 11.64 1.75 -10.99
CA ILE A 180 11.55 2.15 -9.59
C ILE A 180 12.98 2.09 -9.05
N THR A 181 13.51 3.21 -8.57
CA THR A 181 14.83 3.25 -7.95
C THR A 181 14.84 2.46 -6.64
N PRO A 182 16.01 2.16 -6.05
CA PRO A 182 16.06 1.78 -4.64
C PRO A 182 15.25 2.76 -3.80
N PHE A 183 14.61 2.22 -2.77
CA PHE A 183 13.63 2.95 -1.98
C PHE A 183 13.80 2.70 -0.48
N GLU A 184 13.41 3.67 0.33
CA GLU A 184 13.31 3.56 1.77
C GLU A 184 11.86 3.83 2.16
N LEU A 185 11.26 2.92 2.92
CA LEU A 185 9.87 3.03 3.38
C LEU A 185 9.82 3.16 4.89
N PHE A 186 8.93 4.03 5.35
CA PHE A 186 8.57 4.19 6.74
C PHE A 186 7.06 4.45 6.84
N PHE A 187 6.39 3.61 7.60
CA PHE A 187 4.98 3.69 7.92
C PHE A 187 4.89 3.55 9.43
N TYR A 188 4.44 4.56 10.16
CA TYR A 188 4.05 4.37 11.55
C TYR A 188 2.65 4.89 11.79
N THR A 189 1.96 4.19 12.67
CA THR A 189 0.61 4.58 13.06
C THR A 189 0.75 5.69 14.11
N PRO A 190 0.09 6.86 13.97
CA PRO A 190 0.14 7.88 15.00
C PRO A 190 -0.45 7.35 16.32
N GLU A 191 0.23 7.62 17.43
CA GLU A 191 -0.23 7.28 18.80
C GLU A 191 -1.47 8.09 19.24
#